data_AF-Q5BSP9-F1
#
_entry.id   AF-Q5BSP9-F1
#
_cell.length_a   1.000
_cell.length_b   1.000
_cell.length_c   1.000
_cell.angle_alpha   90.00
_cell.angle_beta   90.00
_cell.angle_gamma   90.00
#
_symmetry.space_group_name_H-M   'P 1'
#
loop_
_entity.id
_entity.type
_entity.pdbx_description
1 polymer ?
#
loop_
_entity_poly.entity_id
_entity_poly.type
_entity_poly.pdbx_seq_one_letter_code
_entity_poly.pdbx_strand_id
1 'polypeptide(L)'
;TYQPQKTGFSVMENGEFYDPKQNVERIFEVEKLFGFPPNKLVTTNRVLVGEGVLTKICRRKPKLRHFFLFNDILIYGRIVVNRKVVGSKFNLTPDFVAS
;
A
#
# COMPACT_ATOMS: atom_id res chain seq x y z
N THR A 1 21.98 12.52 -17.93
CA THR A 1 20.58 12.72 -18.33
C THR A 1 20.04 11.40 -18.84
N TYR A 2 19.39 10.62 -17.97
CA TYR A 2 18.79 9.35 -18.39
C TYR A 2 17.44 9.65 -19.04
N GLN A 3 17.29 9.28 -20.31
CA GLN A 3 16.04 9.38 -21.05
C GLN A 3 15.50 7.96 -21.20
N PRO A 4 14.50 7.53 -20.41
CA PRO A 4 13.98 6.17 -20.51
C PRO A 4 13.23 6.00 -21.83
N GLN A 5 13.63 4.96 -22.58
CA GLN A 5 13.07 4.65 -23.89
C GLN A 5 11.70 3.98 -23.71
N LYS A 6 10.65 4.60 -24.28
CA LYS A 6 9.27 4.11 -24.24
C LYS A 6 9.10 2.93 -25.21
N THR A 7 9.45 1.73 -24.77
CA THR A 7 8.94 0.49 -25.37
C THR A 7 7.70 0.04 -24.58
N GLY A 8 6.64 -0.34 -25.29
CA GLY A 8 5.29 -0.49 -24.75
C GLY A 8 5.19 -1.24 -23.42
N PHE A 9 4.38 -0.65 -22.52
CA PHE A 9 3.76 -1.25 -21.33
C PHE A 9 4.60 -1.54 -20.07
N SER A 10 5.91 -1.29 -20.04
CA SER A 10 6.67 -1.42 -18.79
C SER A 10 7.85 -0.47 -18.70
N VAL A 11 8.01 0.14 -17.53
CA VAL A 11 9.18 0.97 -17.22
C VAL A 11 10.14 0.11 -16.41
N MET A 12 11.43 0.18 -16.72
CA MET A 12 12.47 -0.50 -15.94
C MET A 12 13.07 0.51 -14.96
N GLU A 13 12.92 0.28 -13.67
CA GLU A 13 13.62 1.03 -12.61
C GLU A 13 14.29 0.00 -11.69
N ASN A 14 15.60 0.14 -11.45
CA ASN A 14 16.42 -0.73 -10.59
C ASN A 14 16.43 -2.24 -10.93
N GLY A 15 16.12 -2.62 -12.18
CA GLY A 15 16.17 -4.01 -12.65
C GLY A 15 14.89 -4.82 -12.46
N GLU A 16 13.81 -4.20 -11.96
CA GLU A 16 12.48 -4.81 -11.92
C GLU A 16 11.55 -4.25 -13.01
N PHE A 17 10.62 -5.10 -13.45
CA PHE A 17 9.58 -4.76 -14.42
C PHE A 17 8.44 -4.03 -13.71
N TYR A 18 8.28 -2.73 -13.98
CA TYR A 18 7.22 -1.92 -13.39
C TYR A 18 6.09 -1.68 -14.40
N ASP A 19 4.90 -2.21 -14.09
CA ASP A 19 3.64 -1.89 -14.78
C ASP A 19 2.89 -0.79 -14.01
N PRO A 20 2.84 0.45 -14.53
CA PRO A 20 2.18 1.57 -13.87
C PRO A 20 0.68 1.32 -13.61
N LYS A 21 0.00 0.57 -14.48
CA LYS A 21 -1.43 0.30 -14.36
C LYS A 21 -1.71 -0.59 -13.15
N GLN A 22 -0.92 -1.64 -12.99
CA GLN A 22 -1.03 -2.54 -11.83
C GLN A 22 -0.68 -1.83 -10.53
N ASN A 23 0.30 -0.92 -10.55
CA ASN A 23 0.63 -0.13 -9.37
C ASN A 23 -0.57 0.73 -8.95
N VAL A 24 -1.19 1.46 -9.88
CA VAL A 24 -2.40 2.25 -9.60
C VAL A 24 -3.52 1.41 -8.99
N GLU A 25 -3.78 0.23 -9.56
CA GLU A 25 -4.82 -0.69 -9.06
C GLU A 25 -4.51 -1.20 -7.64
N ARG A 26 -3.26 -1.61 -7.38
CA ARG A 26 -2.82 -2.02 -6.04
C ARG A 26 -3.01 -0.91 -5.01
N ILE A 27 -2.58 0.32 -5.32
CA ILE A 27 -2.71 1.47 -4.41
C ILE A 27 -4.18 1.80 -4.15
N PHE A 28 -5.04 1.68 -5.17
CA PHE A 28 -6.48 1.91 -5.03
C PHE A 28 -7.16 0.91 -4.08
N GLU A 29 -6.75 -0.36 -4.11
CA GLU A 29 -7.24 -1.34 -3.14
C GLU A 29 -6.79 -1.00 -1.72
N VAL A 30 -5.56 -0.49 -1.54
CA VAL A 30 -5.11 0.02 -0.23
C VAL A 30 -5.99 1.19 0.24
N GLU A 31 -6.32 2.16 -0.62
CA GLU A 31 -7.24 3.25 -0.25
C GLU A 31 -8.58 2.73 0.28
N LYS A 32 -9.17 1.75 -0.42
CA LYS A 32 -10.43 1.12 -0.01
C LYS A 32 -10.31 0.43 1.35
N LEU A 33 -9.21 -0.28 1.61
CA LEU A 33 -8.99 -1.00 2.87
C LEU A 33 -8.99 -0.07 4.08
N PHE A 34 -8.50 1.15 3.92
CA PHE A 34 -8.48 2.18 4.96
C PHE A 34 -9.74 3.06 4.97
N GLY A 35 -10.66 2.88 4.01
CA GLY A 35 -11.83 3.74 3.83
C GLY A 35 -11.45 5.20 3.51
N PHE A 36 -10.31 5.42 2.85
CA PHE A 36 -9.90 6.76 2.44
C PHE A 36 -10.74 7.26 1.26
N PRO A 37 -10.91 8.59 1.13
CA PRO A 37 -11.49 9.15 -0.09
C PRO A 37 -10.58 8.83 -1.30
N PRO A 38 -11.15 8.72 -2.51
CA PRO A 38 -10.38 8.45 -3.71
C PRO A 38 -9.31 9.54 -3.94
N ASN A 39 -8.18 9.14 -4.53
CA ASN A 39 -7.03 10.00 -4.85
C ASN A 39 -6.23 10.52 -3.63
N LYS A 40 -6.40 9.90 -2.46
CA LYS A 40 -5.60 10.23 -1.27
C LYS A 40 -4.21 9.61 -1.32
N LEU A 41 -4.12 8.35 -1.73
CA LEU A 41 -2.91 7.56 -1.90
C LEU A 41 -2.56 7.35 -3.38
N VAL A 42 -3.57 7.24 -4.26
CA VAL A 42 -3.37 7.08 -5.70
C VAL A 42 -2.85 8.40 -6.28
N THR A 43 -1.52 8.51 -6.37
CA THR A 43 -0.81 9.67 -6.93
C THR A 43 0.24 9.21 -7.92
N THR A 44 0.50 10.00 -8.96
CA THR A 44 1.35 9.63 -10.11
C THR A 44 2.77 9.16 -9.74
N ASN A 45 3.35 9.69 -8.66
CA ASN A 45 4.72 9.40 -8.24
C ASN A 45 4.81 8.44 -7.04
N ARG A 46 3.71 7.77 -6.68
CA ARG A 46 3.70 6.83 -5.57
C ARG A 46 3.71 5.40 -6.08
N VAL A 47 4.60 4.60 -5.51
CA VAL A 47 4.78 3.19 -5.85
C VAL A 47 4.60 2.38 -4.58
N LEU A 48 3.74 1.36 -4.62
CA LEU A 48 3.66 0.38 -3.55
C LEU A 48 4.81 -0.62 -3.70
N VAL A 49 5.79 -0.53 -2.79
CA VAL A 49 7.00 -1.36 -2.79
C VAL A 49 6.74 -2.70 -2.11
N GLY A 50 5.92 -2.72 -1.06
CA GLY A 50 5.59 -3.96 -0.37
C GLY A 50 4.48 -3.82 0.66
N GLU A 51 3.91 -4.95 1.03
CA GLU A 51 2.89 -5.07 2.08
C GLU A 51 3.16 -6.27 2.98
N GLY A 52 2.66 -6.24 4.21
CA GLY A 52 2.77 -7.39 5.11
C GLY A 52 2.30 -7.14 6.55
N VAL A 53 2.02 -8.22 7.26
CA VAL A 53 1.67 -8.17 8.69
C VAL A 53 2.94 -8.23 9.52
N LEU A 54 3.23 -7.17 10.26
CA LEU A 54 4.38 -7.11 11.16
C LEU A 54 3.94 -6.81 12.59
N THR A 55 4.80 -7.17 13.55
CA THR A 55 4.61 -6.81 14.96
C THR A 55 5.22 -5.43 15.22
N LYS A 56 4.36 -4.42 15.43
CA LYS A 56 4.78 -3.10 15.88
C LYS A 56 5.20 -3.15 17.34
N ILE A 57 6.48 -2.95 17.61
CA ILE A 57 7.01 -2.80 18.97
C ILE A 57 6.53 -1.45 19.53
N CYS A 58 5.81 -1.48 20.65
CA CYS A 58 5.31 -0.28 21.34
C CYS A 58 5.89 -0.20 22.75
N ARG A 59 5.82 0.97 23.40
CA ARG A 59 6.29 1.15 24.80
C ARG A 59 5.65 0.19 25.80
N ARG A 60 4.38 -0.21 25.56
CA ARG A 60 3.61 -1.06 26.49
C ARG A 60 3.52 -2.53 26.05
N LYS A 61 2.96 -2.79 24.88
CA LYS A 61 2.74 -4.15 24.36
C LYS A 61 2.98 -4.17 22.85
N PRO A 62 3.70 -5.17 22.31
CA PRO A 62 3.78 -5.38 20.86
C PRO A 62 2.39 -5.58 20.24
N LYS A 63 2.18 -5.08 19.02
CA LYS A 63 0.87 -5.14 18.35
C LYS A 63 1.01 -5.53 16.87
N LEU A 64 0.25 -6.52 16.42
CA LEU A 64 0.17 -6.87 14.99
C LEU A 64 -0.49 -5.74 14.19
N ARG A 65 0.11 -5.37 13.06
CA ARG A 65 -0.36 -4.32 12.14
C ARG A 65 -0.10 -4.75 10.71
N HIS A 66 -0.99 -4.36 9.81
CA HIS A 66 -0.75 -4.50 8.38
C HIS A 66 -0.07 -3.24 7.88
N PHE A 67 1.11 -3.38 7.27
CA PHE A 67 1.96 -2.31 6.78
C PHE A 67 1.94 -2.28 5.25
N PHE A 68 1.94 -1.09 4.69
CA PHE A 68 2.07 -0.80 3.27
C PHE A 68 3.20 0.20 3.09
N LEU A 69 4.30 -0.27 2.52
CA LEU A 69 5.48 0.52 2.23
C LEU A 69 5.35 1.11 0.84
N PHE A 70 5.27 2.43 0.77
CA PHE A 70 5.43 3.17 -0.46
C PHE A 70 6.85 3.71 -0.56
N ASN A 71 7.23 4.20 -1.74
CA ASN A 71 8.51 4.85 -1.96
C ASN A 71 8.72 6.13 -1.11
N ASP A 72 7.63 6.82 -0.76
CA ASP A 72 7.66 8.11 -0.08
C ASP A 72 7.01 8.11 1.31
N ILE A 73 6.14 7.12 1.61
CA ILE A 73 5.41 7.05 2.88
C ILE A 73 5.24 5.61 3.36
N LEU A 74 5.03 5.44 4.67
CA LEU A 74 4.67 4.15 5.27
C LEU A 74 3.32 4.27 5.96
N ILE A 75 2.35 3.48 5.50
CA ILE A 75 1.00 3.44 6.10
C ILE A 75 0.83 2.13 6.84
N TYR A 76 0.17 2.19 8.00
CA TYR A 76 -0.22 0.97 8.70
C TYR A 76 -1.56 1.11 9.41
N GLY A 77 -2.25 -0.01 9.53
CA GLY A 77 -3.55 -0.09 10.15
C GLY A 77 -3.72 -1.28 11.09
N ARG A 78 -4.69 -1.15 12.00
CA ARG A 78 -5.15 -2.27 12.81
C ARG A 78 -6.00 -3.19 11.94
N ILE A 79 -5.70 -4.50 11.98
CA ILE A 79 -6.47 -5.53 11.29
C ILE A 79 -7.82 -5.70 12.00
N VAL A 80 -8.90 -5.43 11.29
CA VAL A 80 -10.28 -5.66 11.74
C VAL A 80 -10.90 -6.74 10.86
N VAL A 81 -11.23 -7.88 11.46
CA VAL A 81 -11.89 -9.00 10.77
C VAL A 81 -13.40 -8.91 10.99
N ASN A 82 -14.18 -8.63 9.94
CA ASN A 82 -15.63 -8.64 10.03
C ASN A 82 -16.16 -10.01 9.59
N ARG A 83 -16.80 -10.76 10.50
CA ARG A 83 -17.21 -12.18 10.29
C ARG A 83 -18.50 -12.38 9.48
N LYS A 84 -19.09 -11.36 8.85
CA LYS A 84 -20.35 -11.52 8.11
C LYS A 84 -20.10 -11.95 6.64
N VAL A 85 -20.18 -13.27 6.42
CA VAL A 85 -20.68 -14.04 5.25
C VAL A 85 -20.12 -13.74 3.84
N VAL A 86 -19.47 -14.77 3.27
CA VAL A 86 -18.98 -14.97 1.89
C VAL A 86 -17.94 -13.95 1.40
N GLY A 87 -16.66 -14.28 1.65
CA GLY A 87 -15.50 -13.47 1.28
C GLY A 87 -15.00 -12.67 2.48
N SER A 88 -13.94 -13.15 3.13
CA SER A 88 -13.33 -12.53 4.31
C SER A 88 -12.76 -11.13 3.98
N LYS A 89 -13.59 -10.09 4.01
CA LYS A 89 -13.14 -8.71 3.82
C LYS A 89 -12.49 -8.21 5.11
N PHE A 90 -11.16 -8.06 5.08
CA PHE A 90 -10.41 -7.40 6.14
C PHE A 90 -10.49 -5.88 5.93
N ASN A 91 -10.81 -5.14 6.98
CA ASN A 91 -10.75 -3.68 6.95
C ASN A 91 -9.61 -3.22 7.87
N LEU A 92 -9.03 -2.06 7.56
CA LEU A 92 -7.95 -1.47 8.34
C LEU A 92 -8.39 -0.14 8.91
N THR A 93 -8.24 0.02 10.23
CA THR A 93 -8.37 1.36 10.82
C THR A 93 -7.01 2.04 10.77
N PRO A 94 -6.89 3.25 10.20
CA PRO A 94 -5.63 3.97 10.18
C PRO A 94 -5.25 4.36 11.60
N ASP A 95 -4.11 3.86 12.08
CA ASP A 95 -3.59 4.21 13.40
C ASP A 95 -2.67 5.43 13.33
N PHE A 96 -1.92 5.59 12.22
CA PHE A 96 -1.09 6.75 11.89
C PHE A 96 -0.54 6.62 10.45
N VAL A 97 -0.39 7.73 9.73
CA VAL A 97 0.39 7.81 8.49
C VAL A 97 1.79 8.30 8.86
N ALA A 98 2.83 7.52 8.62
CA ALA A 98 4.20 8.02 8.73
C ALA A 98 4.59 8.62 7.38
N SER A 99 4.81 9.93 7.36
CA SER A 99 5.36 10.69 6.23
C SER A 99 6.88 10.75 6.32
#